data_AF-A0A8T3WBC8-F1
#
_entry.id   AF-A0A8T3WBC8-F1
#
_cell.length_a   1.000
_cell.length_b   1.000
_cell.length_c   1.000
_cell.angle_alpha   90.00
_cell.angle_beta   90.00
_cell.angle_gamma   90.00
#
_symmetry.space_group_name_H-M   'P 1'
#
loop_
_entity.id
_entity.type
_entity.pdbx_description
1 polymer ?
#
loop_
_entity_poly.entity_id
_entity_poly.type
_entity_poly.pdbx_seq_one_letter_code
_entity_poly.pdbx_strand_id
1 'polypeptide(L)'
;MISNIDAVVTFMLLDESGRQVASEKQEKILEKELLLSLAKTDVNSTYKGFFRKRMEFWHETLFHQKNFAFLTRNYRLTYQIIVRPIGKVTGAKSFSLSDYWSKFKSLIPKKEQKLLSEKSEIEKPKEWIKLPGNTYEDYSYLDLLVSISRYNFNKNWNECQKLLHKNKEFMLTIRQFVDFLNLLRSGEVEYSNGEKVPKKEVERILNEIIEVRSPWRSEWLDAKFINKEEQIHIVYNKLNAEGETTEVIEPLKDCLIEDKTPGIGFNSWLNNKAKHGLPLNNIKDGSLWYWYPRANSVVWFRAGSGRVVLLCFGNPGDSGSRLGVRRAKIFRVDL
;
A
#
# COMPACT_ATOMS: atom_id res chain seq x y z
N MET A 1 -21.15 -23.81 40.33
CA MET A 1 -21.09 -24.07 38.88
C MET A 1 -21.51 -22.78 38.19
N ILE A 2 -20.57 -21.95 37.76
CA ILE A 2 -20.88 -20.71 37.02
C ILE A 2 -20.84 -21.09 35.54
N SER A 3 -21.97 -20.94 34.88
CA SER A 3 -22.16 -21.16 33.44
C SER A 3 -21.28 -20.21 32.63
N ASN A 4 -20.79 -20.70 31.49
CA ASN A 4 -19.99 -19.98 30.51
C ASN A 4 -20.47 -18.53 30.32
N ILE A 5 -19.54 -17.58 30.45
CA ILE A 5 -19.78 -16.20 30.03
C ILE A 5 -19.59 -16.19 28.51
N ASP A 6 -20.68 -16.29 27.74
CA ASP A 6 -20.58 -15.98 26.32
C ASP A 6 -20.63 -14.45 26.17
N ALA A 7 -19.46 -13.84 25.94
CA ALA A 7 -19.35 -12.43 25.63
C ALA A 7 -19.42 -12.25 24.11
N VAL A 8 -20.35 -11.42 23.64
CA VAL A 8 -20.35 -10.96 22.24
C VAL A 8 -19.48 -9.72 22.16
N VAL A 9 -18.34 -9.80 21.47
CA VAL A 9 -17.53 -8.62 21.18
C VAL A 9 -17.87 -8.10 19.81
N THR A 10 -18.57 -6.98 19.75
CA THR A 10 -18.79 -6.26 18.49
C THR A 10 -17.63 -5.30 18.27
N PHE A 11 -16.90 -5.47 17.18
CA PHE A 11 -15.81 -4.58 16.79
C PHE A 11 -16.23 -3.82 15.52
N MET A 12 -16.16 -2.48 15.57
CA MET A 12 -16.41 -1.62 14.42
C MET A 12 -15.24 -0.64 14.28
N LEU A 13 -14.72 -0.50 13.07
CA LEU A 13 -13.68 0.47 12.76
C LEU A 13 -14.30 1.73 12.19
N LEU A 14 -14.26 2.82 12.95
CA LEU A 14 -14.88 4.08 12.56
C LEU A 14 -13.84 5.20 12.32
N ASP A 15 -14.07 6.06 11.33
CA ASP A 15 -13.37 7.34 11.19
C ASP A 15 -13.88 8.38 12.22
N GLU A 16 -13.32 9.60 12.18
CA GLU A 16 -13.71 10.71 13.06
C GLU A 16 -15.17 11.16 12.90
N SER A 17 -15.80 10.81 11.77
CA SER A 17 -17.22 11.08 11.50
C SER A 17 -18.14 9.91 11.88
N GLY A 18 -17.59 8.83 12.44
CA GLY A 18 -18.34 7.63 12.78
C GLY A 18 -18.65 6.72 11.59
N ARG A 19 -17.97 6.89 10.44
CA ARG A 19 -18.16 6.04 9.26
C ARG A 19 -17.23 4.83 9.30
N GLN A 20 -17.75 3.68 8.90
CA GLN A 20 -17.00 2.43 8.85
C GLN A 20 -15.84 2.51 7.84
N VAL A 21 -14.59 2.28 8.28
CA VAL A 21 -13.38 2.41 7.44
C VAL A 21 -12.75 1.08 7.04
N ALA A 22 -13.17 -0.04 7.64
CA ALA A 22 -12.70 -1.35 7.27
C ALA A 22 -13.75 -2.15 6.52
N SER A 23 -13.27 -2.94 5.56
CA SER A 23 -14.11 -3.95 4.93
C SER A 23 -14.54 -5.01 5.95
N GLU A 24 -15.70 -5.63 5.70
CA GLU A 24 -16.21 -6.75 6.52
C GLU A 24 -15.17 -7.87 6.71
N LYS A 25 -14.33 -8.11 5.69
CA LYS A 25 -13.24 -9.09 5.75
C LYS A 25 -12.16 -8.68 6.74
N GLN A 26 -11.76 -7.42 6.77
CA GLN A 26 -10.77 -6.88 7.72
C GLN A 26 -11.33 -6.89 9.15
N GLU A 27 -12.61 -6.56 9.31
CA GLU A 27 -13.28 -6.63 10.62
C GLU A 27 -13.33 -8.07 11.14
N LYS A 28 -13.66 -9.07 10.31
CA LYS A 28 -13.64 -10.48 10.71
C LYS A 28 -12.25 -10.98 11.10
N ILE A 29 -11.19 -10.51 10.42
CA ILE A 29 -9.80 -10.83 10.80
C ILE A 29 -9.48 -10.27 12.19
N LEU A 30 -9.90 -9.03 12.46
CA LEU A 30 -9.66 -8.38 13.74
C LEU A 30 -10.49 -8.99 14.84
N GLU A 31 -11.76 -9.27 14.59
CA GLU A 31 -12.65 -9.99 15.50
C GLU A 31 -12.04 -11.33 15.88
N LYS A 32 -11.52 -12.10 14.91
CA LYS A 32 -10.84 -13.38 15.18
C LYS A 32 -9.58 -13.22 16.04
N GLU A 33 -8.70 -12.27 15.71
CA GLU A 33 -7.50 -11.98 16.51
C GLU A 33 -7.87 -11.52 17.93
N LEU A 34 -8.91 -10.71 18.02
CA LEU A 34 -9.44 -10.18 19.26
C LEU A 34 -10.03 -11.30 20.14
N LEU A 35 -10.82 -12.21 19.56
CA LEU A 35 -11.32 -13.39 20.26
C LEU A 35 -10.19 -14.33 20.69
N LEU A 36 -9.17 -14.54 19.85
CA LEU A 36 -7.99 -15.34 20.20
C LEU A 36 -7.18 -14.73 21.35
N SER A 37 -7.08 -13.40 21.40
CA SER A 37 -6.43 -12.69 22.50
C SER A 37 -7.22 -12.80 23.81
N LEU A 38 -8.56 -12.73 23.73
CA LEU A 38 -9.45 -12.88 24.89
C LEU A 38 -9.46 -14.31 25.43
N ALA A 39 -9.41 -15.32 24.56
CA ALA A 39 -9.35 -16.72 24.95
C ALA A 39 -8.07 -17.09 25.72
N LYS A 40 -6.97 -16.37 25.52
CA LYS A 40 -5.69 -16.57 26.24
C LYS A 40 -5.69 -15.95 27.64
N THR A 41 -6.59 -15.01 27.90
CA THR A 41 -6.76 -14.38 29.22
C THR A 41 -7.90 -15.06 29.95
N ASP A 42 -7.62 -15.91 30.94
CA ASP A 42 -8.63 -16.65 31.71
C ASP A 42 -9.69 -15.72 32.33
N VAL A 43 -10.87 -15.57 31.70
CA VAL A 43 -11.86 -14.51 31.96
C VAL A 43 -12.67 -14.74 33.26
N ASN A 44 -12.49 -15.86 33.96
CA ASN A 44 -13.38 -16.30 35.03
C ASN A 44 -13.25 -15.60 36.41
N SER A 45 -12.62 -14.42 36.52
CA SER A 45 -12.56 -13.69 37.80
C SER A 45 -13.59 -12.56 37.89
N THR A 46 -14.54 -12.72 38.80
CA THR A 46 -15.73 -11.87 39.02
C THR A 46 -15.47 -10.49 39.65
N TYR A 47 -14.21 -10.04 39.71
CA TYR A 47 -13.87 -8.77 40.37
C TYR A 47 -13.86 -7.58 39.40
N LYS A 48 -14.79 -6.63 39.59
CA LYS A 48 -14.91 -5.36 38.83
C LYS A 48 -13.60 -4.56 38.73
N GLY A 49 -12.72 -4.64 39.73
CA GLY A 49 -11.41 -3.99 39.72
C GLY A 49 -10.37 -4.68 38.81
N PHE A 50 -10.55 -5.98 38.54
CA PHE A 50 -9.65 -6.80 37.73
C PHE A 50 -9.92 -6.64 36.23
N PHE A 51 -11.18 -6.40 35.86
CA PHE A 51 -11.58 -6.16 34.47
C PHE A 51 -10.86 -4.96 33.85
N ARG A 52 -10.75 -3.83 34.57
CA ARG A 52 -10.03 -2.64 34.07
C ARG A 52 -8.56 -2.92 33.80
N LYS A 53 -7.83 -3.50 34.77
CA LYS A 53 -6.41 -3.84 34.61
C LYS A 53 -6.18 -4.85 33.49
N ARG A 54 -7.12 -5.79 33.29
CA ARG A 54 -7.06 -6.75 32.19
C ARG A 54 -7.36 -6.13 30.84
N MET A 55 -8.31 -5.19 30.75
CA MET A 55 -8.53 -4.41 29.53
C MET A 55 -7.31 -3.57 29.20
N GLU A 56 -6.63 -3.00 30.19
CA GLU A 56 -5.35 -2.27 30.01
C GLU A 56 -4.24 -3.21 29.50
N PHE A 57 -4.03 -4.37 30.12
CA PHE A 57 -3.07 -5.38 29.65
C PHE A 57 -3.42 -5.94 28.26
N TRP A 58 -4.69 -6.17 28.00
CA TRP A 58 -5.21 -6.60 26.71
C TRP A 58 -4.95 -5.54 25.64
N HIS A 59 -5.18 -4.27 25.95
CA HIS A 59 -4.83 -3.14 25.10
C HIS A 59 -3.34 -3.18 24.73
N GLU A 60 -2.46 -3.31 25.72
CA GLU A 60 -1.02 -3.45 25.48
C GLU A 60 -0.70 -4.63 24.55
N THR A 61 -1.33 -5.78 24.78
CA THR A 61 -1.12 -6.99 23.97
C THR A 61 -1.60 -6.83 22.52
N LEU A 62 -2.73 -6.14 22.31
CA LEU A 62 -3.32 -5.91 20.99
C LEU A 62 -2.40 -5.02 20.13
N PHE A 63 -1.79 -3.99 20.72
CA PHE A 63 -0.86 -3.10 20.01
C PHE A 63 0.44 -3.80 19.57
N HIS A 64 0.78 -4.93 20.18
CA HIS A 64 1.92 -5.75 19.76
C HIS A 64 1.57 -6.74 18.63
N GLN A 65 0.29 -6.89 18.27
CA GLN A 65 -0.09 -7.70 17.13
C GLN A 65 0.13 -6.95 15.81
N LYS A 66 0.85 -7.58 14.87
CA LYS A 66 1.23 -6.99 13.57
C LYS A 66 0.05 -6.40 12.79
N ASN A 67 -1.10 -7.07 12.79
CA ASN A 67 -2.29 -6.64 12.07
C ASN A 67 -2.98 -5.44 12.72
N PHE A 68 -3.05 -5.39 14.05
CA PHE A 68 -3.62 -4.26 14.76
C PHE A 68 -2.69 -3.03 14.68
N ALA A 69 -1.37 -3.25 14.78
CA ALA A 69 -0.36 -2.22 14.57
C ALA A 69 -0.42 -1.63 13.15
N PHE A 70 -0.68 -2.44 12.12
CA PHE A 70 -0.90 -1.94 10.76
C PHE A 70 -2.11 -0.99 10.70
N LEU A 71 -3.21 -1.32 11.37
CA LEU A 71 -4.42 -0.51 11.30
C LEU A 71 -4.32 0.78 12.12
N THR A 72 -3.75 0.73 13.32
CA THR A 72 -3.54 1.94 14.14
C THR A 72 -2.52 2.90 13.53
N ARG A 73 -1.63 2.41 12.66
CA ARG A 73 -0.70 3.24 11.89
C ARG A 73 -1.36 3.99 10.74
N ASN A 74 -2.36 3.39 10.10
CA ASN A 74 -2.99 3.96 8.90
C ASN A 74 -4.34 4.63 9.19
N TYR A 75 -4.94 4.38 10.36
CA TYR A 75 -6.29 4.83 10.70
C TYR A 75 -6.37 5.25 12.17
N ARG A 76 -7.11 6.34 12.45
CA ARG A 76 -7.47 6.71 13.81
C ARG A 76 -8.57 5.76 14.31
N LEU A 77 -8.17 4.71 15.01
CA LEU A 77 -9.10 3.66 15.42
C LEU A 77 -9.94 4.12 16.61
N THR A 78 -11.26 4.15 16.43
CA THR A 78 -12.19 4.15 17.55
C THR A 78 -12.88 2.80 17.56
N TYR A 79 -12.74 2.04 18.65
CA TYR A 79 -13.43 0.77 18.83
C TYR A 79 -14.19 0.78 20.15
N GLN A 80 -15.33 0.10 20.18
CA GLN A 80 -16.14 -0.05 21.38
C GLN A 80 -16.20 -1.51 21.75
N ILE A 81 -15.78 -1.86 22.97
CA ILE A 81 -15.93 -3.23 23.48
C ILE A 81 -17.18 -3.25 24.34
N ILE A 82 -18.24 -3.86 23.83
CA ILE A 82 -19.49 -4.03 24.56
C ILE A 82 -19.50 -5.43 25.15
N VAL A 83 -19.16 -5.56 26.42
CA VAL A 83 -19.36 -6.83 27.13
C VAL A 83 -20.79 -6.89 27.63
N ARG A 84 -21.62 -7.73 27.01
CA ARG A 84 -22.97 -8.01 27.50
C ARG A 84 -22.93 -9.30 28.33
N PRO A 85 -23.28 -9.26 29.62
CA PRO A 85 -23.57 -10.50 30.33
C PRO A 85 -24.83 -11.13 29.72
N ILE A 86 -24.83 -12.45 29.54
CA ILE A 86 -26.07 -13.18 29.24
C ILE A 86 -26.89 -13.22 30.54
N GLY A 87 -27.82 -12.26 30.67
CA GLY A 87 -28.66 -12.08 31.84
C GLY A 87 -28.92 -10.59 32.10
N LYS A 88 -30.14 -10.24 32.53
CA LYS A 88 -30.64 -8.86 32.71
C LYS A 88 -29.74 -8.03 33.65
N VAL A 89 -28.70 -7.40 33.12
CA VAL A 89 -27.98 -6.31 33.79
C VAL A 89 -27.84 -5.17 32.80
N THR A 90 -28.66 -4.15 33.00
CA THR A 90 -28.62 -2.88 32.27
C THR A 90 -27.47 -2.03 32.79
N GLY A 91 -26.39 -1.94 32.01
CA GLY A 91 -25.26 -1.06 32.31
C GLY A 91 -24.11 -1.19 31.32
N ALA A 92 -24.26 -0.64 30.12
CA ALA A 92 -23.14 -0.50 29.18
C ALA A 92 -22.22 0.64 29.66
N LYS A 93 -20.92 0.37 29.80
CA LYS A 93 -19.90 1.42 29.94
C LYS A 93 -19.14 1.53 28.64
N SER A 94 -19.17 2.72 28.02
CA SER A 94 -18.29 3.07 26.91
C SER A 94 -16.95 3.56 27.47
N PHE A 95 -15.85 3.13 26.87
CA PHE A 95 -14.51 3.63 27.16
C PHE A 95 -14.04 4.45 25.94
N SER A 96 -13.56 5.68 26.18
CA SER A 96 -13.01 6.54 25.12
C SER A 96 -11.48 6.50 25.13
N LEU A 97 -10.87 6.41 23.95
CA LEU A 97 -9.41 6.46 23.77
C LEU A 97 -8.80 7.81 24.15
N SER A 98 -9.59 8.90 24.12
CA SER A 98 -9.15 10.23 24.55
C SER A 98 -8.60 10.22 25.97
N ASP A 99 -9.18 9.40 26.84
CA ASP A 99 -8.89 9.38 28.27
C ASP A 99 -7.57 8.67 28.58
N TYR A 100 -7.06 7.87 27.63
CA TYR A 100 -5.86 7.04 27.78
C TYR A 100 -4.66 7.59 27.00
N TRP A 101 -4.88 8.45 26.00
CA TRP A 101 -3.83 8.94 25.11
C TRP A 101 -2.71 9.69 25.84
N SER A 102 -3.05 10.49 26.86
CA SER A 102 -2.09 11.24 27.67
C SER A 102 -1.17 10.33 28.50
N LYS A 103 -1.72 9.25 29.07
CA LYS A 103 -0.98 8.24 29.82
C LYS A 103 -0.11 7.38 28.90
N PHE A 104 -0.62 7.07 27.71
CA PHE A 104 0.08 6.24 26.73
C PHE A 104 1.29 6.94 26.11
N LYS A 105 1.18 8.24 25.76
CA LYS A 105 2.32 9.04 25.31
C LYS A 105 3.51 8.96 26.26
N SER A 106 3.27 8.87 27.57
CA SER A 106 4.34 8.78 28.57
C SER A 106 5.08 7.43 28.63
N LEU A 107 4.47 6.36 28.08
CA LEU A 107 5.03 4.99 28.08
C LEU A 107 5.87 4.69 26.84
N ILE A 108 5.73 5.47 25.76
CA ILE A 108 6.59 5.38 24.58
C ILE A 108 8.01 5.79 24.98
N PRO A 109 9.05 4.98 24.75
CA PRO A 109 10.43 5.35 25.05
C PRO A 109 10.78 6.74 24.49
N LYS A 110 11.44 7.61 25.27
CA LYS A 110 11.77 8.99 24.85
C LYS A 110 12.52 9.07 23.50
N LYS A 111 13.26 8.02 23.13
CA LYS A 111 13.95 7.90 21.83
C LYS A 111 12.96 7.76 20.65
N GLU A 112 11.86 7.05 20.84
CA GLU A 112 10.78 6.92 19.86
C GLU A 112 9.91 8.18 19.84
N GLN A 113 9.68 8.84 20.99
CA GLN A 113 8.98 10.14 21.02
C GLN A 113 9.73 11.23 20.25
N LYS A 114 11.06 11.27 20.34
CA LYS A 114 11.89 12.20 19.55
C LYS A 114 11.86 11.86 18.05
N LEU A 115 11.77 10.58 17.70
CA LEU A 115 11.63 10.14 16.31
C LEU A 115 10.24 10.46 15.72
N LEU A 116 9.19 10.45 16.56
CA LEU A 116 7.82 10.81 16.20
C LEU A 116 7.59 12.32 16.13
N SER A 117 8.38 13.13 16.84
CA SER A 117 8.20 14.59 16.90
C SER A 117 9.08 15.37 15.92
N GLU A 118 10.13 14.77 15.36
CA GLU A 118 10.84 15.31 14.21
C GLU A 118 10.02 15.05 12.94
N LYS A 119 8.91 15.80 12.83
CA LYS A 119 8.13 15.95 11.60
C LYS A 119 9.11 16.39 10.52
N SER A 120 9.69 15.43 9.81
CA SER A 120 10.62 15.74 8.73
C SER A 120 9.80 16.46 7.68
N GLU A 121 9.84 17.79 7.69
CA GLU A 121 9.15 18.58 6.68
C GLU A 121 9.67 18.09 5.34
N ILE A 122 8.78 17.49 4.56
CA ILE A 122 9.13 16.97 3.25
C ILE A 122 9.60 18.17 2.44
N GLU A 123 10.89 18.20 2.16
CA GLU A 123 11.47 19.24 1.33
C GLU A 123 10.72 19.24 -0.01
N LYS A 124 10.10 20.39 -0.34
CA LYS A 124 9.29 20.59 -1.55
C LYS A 124 8.09 19.63 -1.64
N PRO A 125 7.05 19.81 -0.79
CA PRO A 125 5.92 18.88 -0.74
C PRO A 125 5.13 18.81 -2.05
N LYS A 126 5.20 19.86 -2.88
CA LYS A 126 4.55 19.92 -4.19
C LYS A 126 5.27 19.13 -5.29
N GLU A 127 6.41 18.50 -5.01
CA GLU A 127 7.08 17.57 -5.93
C GLU A 127 6.60 16.12 -5.78
N TRP A 128 5.77 15.85 -4.78
CA TRP A 128 5.35 14.50 -4.39
C TRP A 128 3.83 14.38 -4.35
N ILE A 129 3.31 13.32 -4.95
CA ILE A 129 1.90 12.91 -4.85
C ILE A 129 1.78 11.80 -3.82
N LYS A 130 0.77 11.89 -2.94
CA LYS A 130 0.40 10.77 -2.07
C LYS A 130 -0.29 9.69 -2.89
N LEU A 131 0.24 8.47 -2.86
CA LEU A 131 -0.41 7.27 -3.34
C LEU A 131 -0.87 6.45 -2.13
N PRO A 132 -2.18 6.35 -1.86
CA PRO A 132 -2.68 5.54 -0.76
C PRO A 132 -2.23 4.08 -0.89
N GLY A 133 -1.88 3.50 0.26
CA GLY A 133 -1.57 2.09 0.40
C GLY A 133 -2.78 1.24 0.03
N ASN A 134 -2.51 0.04 -0.48
CA ASN A 134 -3.57 -0.87 -0.90
C ASN A 134 -3.23 -2.33 -0.58
N THR A 135 -4.25 -3.16 -0.47
CA THR A 135 -4.14 -4.60 -0.20
C THR A 135 -4.83 -5.41 -1.28
N TYR A 136 -4.11 -6.38 -1.82
CA TYR A 136 -4.52 -7.29 -2.89
C TYR A 136 -4.19 -8.71 -2.48
N GLU A 137 -5.19 -9.54 -2.19
CA GLU A 137 -4.98 -10.95 -1.82
C GLU A 137 -3.89 -11.12 -0.74
N ASP A 138 -2.66 -11.48 -1.11
CA ASP A 138 -1.47 -11.67 -0.27
C ASP A 138 -0.38 -10.58 -0.43
N TYR A 139 -0.59 -9.61 -1.31
CA TYR A 139 0.28 -8.46 -1.55
C TYR A 139 -0.34 -7.18 -0.97
N SER A 140 0.46 -6.41 -0.25
CA SER A 140 0.07 -5.06 0.20
C SER A 140 1.27 -4.14 0.21
N TYR A 141 1.00 -2.84 0.12
CA TYR A 141 2.00 -1.80 0.27
C TYR A 141 1.43 -0.64 1.09
N LEU A 142 2.31 0.11 1.77
CA LEU A 142 1.97 1.25 2.63
C LEU A 142 1.65 2.49 1.80
N ASP A 143 1.19 3.56 2.44
CA ASP A 143 1.11 4.87 1.78
C ASP A 143 2.47 5.28 1.23
N LEU A 144 2.48 5.75 -0.02
CA LEU A 144 3.69 6.15 -0.73
C LEU A 144 3.64 7.62 -1.11
N LEU A 145 4.82 8.22 -1.23
CA LEU A 145 5.03 9.46 -1.96
C LEU A 145 5.64 9.11 -3.30
N VAL A 146 5.00 9.52 -4.39
CA VAL A 146 5.46 9.33 -5.76
C VAL A 146 5.88 10.66 -6.35
N SER A 147 7.10 10.74 -6.88
CA SER A 147 7.58 11.98 -7.49
C SER A 147 6.81 12.31 -8.77
N ILE A 148 6.45 13.58 -8.92
CA ILE A 148 5.79 14.07 -10.13
C ILE A 148 6.70 13.93 -11.36
N SER A 149 7.97 14.27 -11.20
CA SER A 149 8.98 14.23 -12.25
C SER A 149 9.69 12.87 -12.32
N ARG A 150 10.25 12.56 -13.49
CA ARG A 150 11.18 11.43 -13.67
C ARG A 150 12.61 11.88 -13.35
N TYR A 151 13.40 10.95 -12.83
CA TYR A 151 14.81 11.13 -12.46
C TYR A 151 15.67 10.01 -13.07
N ASN A 152 16.98 10.07 -12.85
CA ASN A 152 17.96 9.07 -13.27
C ASN A 152 17.94 8.79 -14.79
N PHE A 153 17.80 9.83 -15.60
CA PHE A 153 17.93 9.69 -17.06
C PHE A 153 19.33 9.20 -17.46
N ASN A 154 19.43 8.53 -18.61
CA ASN A 154 20.66 7.89 -19.09
C ASN A 154 21.23 6.84 -18.12
N LYS A 155 20.38 6.27 -17.26
CA LYS A 155 20.73 5.15 -16.38
C LYS A 155 19.94 3.91 -16.79
N ASN A 156 20.61 2.77 -16.71
CA ASN A 156 19.96 1.49 -16.91
C ASN A 156 19.14 1.08 -15.67
N TRP A 157 18.42 -0.03 -15.76
CA TRP A 157 17.52 -0.47 -14.70
C TRP A 157 18.26 -0.71 -13.38
N ASN A 158 19.41 -1.40 -13.42
CA ASN A 158 20.20 -1.72 -12.22
C ASN A 158 20.81 -0.46 -11.59
N GLU A 159 21.30 0.47 -12.41
CA GLU A 159 21.81 1.76 -11.93
C GLU A 159 20.72 2.59 -11.26
N CYS A 160 19.51 2.62 -11.84
CA CYS A 160 18.35 3.29 -11.25
C CYS A 160 18.04 2.71 -9.85
N GLN A 161 17.93 1.38 -9.71
CA GLN A 161 17.69 0.76 -8.40
C GLN A 161 18.75 1.18 -7.38
N LYS A 162 20.03 1.05 -7.75
CA LYS A 162 21.16 1.38 -6.86
C LYS A 162 21.14 2.84 -6.42
N LEU A 163 20.82 3.78 -7.32
CA LEU A 163 20.76 5.21 -7.00
C LEU A 163 19.58 5.53 -6.09
N LEU A 164 18.41 4.94 -6.33
CA LEU A 164 17.22 5.15 -5.51
C LEU A 164 17.40 4.59 -4.09
N HIS A 165 17.94 3.38 -3.97
CA HIS A 165 18.14 2.73 -2.67
C HIS A 165 19.10 3.52 -1.76
N LYS A 166 20.08 4.24 -2.31
CA LYS A 166 20.95 5.15 -1.52
C LYS A 166 20.17 6.23 -0.78
N ASN A 167 19.03 6.64 -1.33
CA ASN A 167 18.16 7.68 -0.77
C ASN A 167 16.94 7.11 -0.03
N LYS A 168 16.87 5.79 0.18
CA LYS A 168 15.66 5.09 0.68
C LYS A 168 14.44 5.32 -0.22
N GLU A 169 14.68 5.42 -1.52
CA GLU A 169 13.68 5.53 -2.58
C GLU A 169 13.66 4.24 -3.41
N PHE A 170 12.62 4.02 -4.19
CA PHE A 170 12.46 2.82 -5.04
C PHE A 170 11.65 3.16 -6.31
N MET A 171 11.63 2.26 -7.30
CA MET A 171 10.72 2.38 -8.45
C MET A 171 9.38 1.72 -8.12
N LEU A 172 8.29 2.21 -8.69
CA LEU A 172 6.99 1.56 -8.53
C LEU A 172 7.00 0.17 -9.17
N THR A 173 6.45 -0.82 -8.47
CA THR A 173 6.08 -2.10 -9.11
C THR A 173 4.99 -1.87 -10.15
N ILE A 174 4.76 -2.81 -11.06
CA ILE A 174 3.71 -2.69 -12.09
C ILE A 174 2.34 -2.45 -11.44
N ARG A 175 2.04 -3.17 -10.34
CA ARG A 175 0.81 -3.00 -9.56
C ARG A 175 0.68 -1.57 -9.02
N GLN A 176 1.69 -1.07 -8.33
CA GLN A 176 1.67 0.28 -7.76
C GLN A 176 1.59 1.36 -8.85
N PHE A 177 2.23 1.13 -10.00
CA PHE A 177 2.15 2.03 -11.15
C PHE A 177 0.73 2.10 -11.72
N VAL A 178 0.02 0.97 -11.82
CA VAL A 178 -1.39 0.97 -12.23
C VAL A 178 -2.26 1.74 -11.22
N ASP A 179 -2.01 1.57 -9.93
CA ASP A 179 -2.77 2.27 -8.89
C ASP A 179 -2.51 3.78 -8.93
N PHE A 180 -1.27 4.18 -9.20
CA PHE A 180 -0.90 5.56 -9.45
C PHE A 180 -1.61 6.14 -10.68
N LEU A 181 -1.68 5.39 -11.79
CA LEU A 181 -2.43 5.81 -12.97
C LEU A 181 -3.93 5.96 -12.68
N ASN A 182 -4.52 5.06 -11.91
CA ASN A 182 -5.93 5.15 -11.51
C ASN A 182 -6.18 6.37 -10.61
N LEU A 183 -5.27 6.67 -9.69
CA LEU A 183 -5.33 7.87 -8.85
C LEU A 183 -5.28 9.14 -9.70
N LEU A 184 -4.35 9.24 -10.65
CA LEU A 184 -4.28 10.40 -11.56
C LEU A 184 -5.56 10.55 -12.40
N ARG A 185 -6.17 9.43 -12.82
CA ARG A 185 -7.41 9.44 -13.60
C ARG A 185 -8.64 9.82 -12.79
N SER A 186 -8.66 9.56 -11.48
CA SER A 186 -9.79 9.95 -10.63
C SER A 186 -9.86 11.45 -10.42
N GLY A 187 -8.72 12.16 -10.48
CA GLY A 187 -8.62 13.59 -10.20
C GLY A 187 -8.58 13.92 -8.70
N GLU A 188 -8.72 12.92 -7.83
CA GLU A 188 -8.67 13.06 -6.37
C GLU A 188 -7.24 12.86 -5.86
N VAL A 189 -6.33 13.72 -6.34
CA VAL A 189 -4.90 13.64 -6.09
C VAL A 189 -4.49 14.69 -5.05
N GLU A 190 -3.66 14.29 -4.09
CA GLU A 190 -3.08 15.19 -3.08
C GLU A 190 -1.55 15.27 -3.21
N TYR A 191 -1.01 16.46 -2.97
CA TYR A 191 0.41 16.63 -2.66
C TYR A 191 0.76 16.03 -1.31
N SER A 192 2.05 15.85 -1.01
CA SER A 192 2.46 15.28 0.27
C SER A 192 2.07 16.09 1.51
N ASN A 193 1.81 17.40 1.36
CA ASN A 193 1.28 18.25 2.44
C ASN A 193 -0.25 18.20 2.59
N GLY A 194 -0.96 17.39 1.80
CA GLY A 194 -2.41 17.26 1.84
C GLY A 194 -3.18 18.29 1.02
N GLU A 195 -2.51 19.24 0.37
CA GLU A 195 -3.18 20.11 -0.60
C GLU A 195 -3.64 19.30 -1.82
N LYS A 196 -4.87 19.54 -2.28
CA LYS A 196 -5.37 18.96 -3.53
C LYS A 196 -4.54 19.47 -4.71
N VAL A 197 -4.12 18.56 -5.59
CA VAL A 197 -3.40 18.91 -6.82
C VAL A 197 -4.39 19.56 -7.79
N PRO A 198 -4.08 20.75 -8.36
CA PRO A 198 -4.95 21.38 -9.34
C PRO A 198 -5.24 20.46 -10.53
N LYS A 199 -6.49 20.41 -11.00
CA LYS A 199 -6.90 19.53 -12.11
C LYS A 199 -5.98 19.62 -13.34
N LYS A 200 -5.61 20.83 -13.75
CA LYS A 200 -4.68 21.06 -14.88
C LYS A 200 -3.32 20.41 -14.66
N GLU A 201 -2.84 20.38 -13.41
CA GLU A 201 -1.58 19.75 -13.05
C GLU A 201 -1.71 18.22 -13.06
N VAL A 202 -2.81 17.67 -12.54
CA VAL A 202 -3.10 16.22 -12.65
C VAL A 202 -3.13 15.78 -14.12
N GLU A 203 -3.82 16.53 -14.98
CA GLU A 203 -3.87 16.28 -16.43
C GLU A 203 -2.47 16.36 -17.06
N ARG A 204 -1.67 17.37 -16.70
CA ARG A 204 -0.29 17.51 -17.18
C ARG A 204 0.57 16.29 -16.81
N ILE A 205 0.45 15.80 -15.59
CA ILE A 205 1.22 14.65 -15.09
C ILE A 205 0.79 13.37 -15.80
N LEU A 206 -0.52 13.15 -15.93
CA LEU A 206 -1.05 12.00 -16.64
C LEU A 206 -0.61 12.00 -18.11
N ASN A 207 -0.75 13.14 -18.80
CA ASN A 207 -0.31 13.29 -20.19
C ASN A 207 1.21 13.10 -20.35
N GLU A 208 2.01 13.52 -19.38
CA GLU A 208 3.44 13.23 -19.39
C GLU A 208 3.74 11.72 -19.35
N ILE A 209 2.87 10.91 -18.77
CA ILE A 209 2.99 9.45 -18.75
C ILE A 209 2.44 8.80 -20.02
N ILE A 210 1.22 9.17 -20.43
CA ILE A 210 0.45 8.39 -21.42
C ILE A 210 0.25 9.07 -22.78
N GLU A 211 0.52 10.37 -22.92
CA GLU A 211 0.23 11.08 -24.17
C GLU A 211 1.17 10.66 -25.31
N VAL A 212 0.59 10.28 -26.44
CA VAL A 212 1.33 9.98 -27.67
C VAL A 212 1.82 11.30 -28.27
N ARG A 213 3.11 11.62 -28.10
CA ARG A 213 3.76 12.79 -28.70
C ARG A 213 5.27 12.60 -28.85
N SER A 214 5.90 13.48 -29.62
CA SER A 214 7.36 13.59 -29.73
C SER A 214 7.88 14.68 -28.77
N PRO A 215 9.04 14.48 -28.11
CA PRO A 215 9.84 13.26 -28.08
C PRO A 215 9.18 12.18 -27.22
N TRP A 216 9.58 10.92 -27.45
CA TRP A 216 9.13 9.80 -26.64
C TRP A 216 9.58 9.96 -25.18
N ARG A 217 8.85 9.30 -24.28
CA ARG A 217 9.05 9.29 -22.85
C ARG A 217 8.86 7.87 -22.35
N SER A 218 9.75 7.41 -21.49
CA SER A 218 9.53 6.15 -20.80
C SER A 218 9.99 6.21 -19.35
N GLU A 219 9.51 5.23 -18.59
CA GLU A 219 9.95 5.01 -17.22
C GLU A 219 10.13 3.52 -16.93
N TRP A 220 11.21 3.22 -16.22
CA TRP A 220 11.46 1.92 -15.63
C TRP A 220 10.42 1.63 -14.55
N LEU A 221 9.98 0.38 -14.47
CA LEU A 221 9.18 -0.14 -13.37
C LEU A 221 9.99 -1.21 -12.61
N ASP A 222 9.69 -1.38 -11.33
CA ASP A 222 10.33 -2.38 -10.47
C ASP A 222 9.76 -3.78 -10.76
N ALA A 223 10.17 -4.35 -11.89
CA ALA A 223 9.88 -5.71 -12.28
C ALA A 223 10.96 -6.22 -13.25
N LYS A 224 11.58 -7.32 -12.86
CA LYS A 224 12.49 -8.13 -13.68
C LYS A 224 11.92 -9.54 -13.83
N PHE A 225 12.13 -10.16 -14.97
CA PHE A 225 11.70 -11.53 -15.21
C PHE A 225 12.91 -12.46 -15.32
N ILE A 226 12.84 -13.61 -14.66
CA ILE A 226 13.88 -14.64 -14.69
C ILE A 226 13.28 -15.98 -15.06
N ASN A 227 14.10 -16.88 -15.62
CA ASN A 227 13.71 -18.28 -15.77
C ASN A 227 14.17 -19.05 -14.54
N LYS A 228 13.27 -19.78 -13.89
CA LYS A 228 13.58 -20.68 -12.79
C LYS A 228 12.73 -21.93 -12.96
N GLU A 229 13.39 -23.09 -13.05
CA GLU A 229 12.72 -24.39 -13.23
C GLU A 229 11.76 -24.40 -14.44
N GLU A 230 12.23 -23.88 -15.58
CA GLU A 230 11.46 -23.77 -16.84
C GLU A 230 10.23 -22.86 -16.78
N GLN A 231 10.01 -22.17 -15.66
CA GLN A 231 8.93 -21.21 -15.48
C GLN A 231 9.46 -19.77 -15.34
N ILE A 232 8.78 -18.83 -16.01
CA ILE A 232 9.04 -17.40 -15.81
C ILE A 232 8.59 -16.99 -14.41
N HIS A 233 9.49 -16.36 -13.67
CA HIS A 233 9.23 -15.72 -12.39
C HIS A 233 9.39 -14.21 -12.52
N ILE A 234 8.61 -13.47 -11.73
CA ILE A 234 8.79 -12.03 -11.56
C ILE A 234 9.60 -11.77 -10.29
N VAL A 235 10.53 -10.83 -10.40
CA VAL A 235 11.41 -10.33 -9.34
C VAL A 235 11.12 -8.84 -9.16
N TYR A 236 10.80 -8.44 -7.94
CA TYR A 236 10.52 -7.05 -7.58
C TYR A 236 10.87 -6.81 -6.11
N ASN A 237 10.95 -5.55 -5.69
CA ASN A 237 11.24 -5.18 -4.31
C ASN A 237 9.94 -4.96 -3.54
N LYS A 238 9.83 -5.59 -2.37
CA LYS A 238 8.79 -5.32 -1.37
C LYS A 238 9.38 -4.49 -0.25
N LEU A 239 8.61 -3.55 0.28
CA LEU A 239 9.04 -2.70 1.38
C LEU A 239 8.55 -3.26 2.70
N ASN A 240 9.42 -3.28 3.71
CA ASN A 240 9.01 -3.45 5.10
C ASN A 240 8.53 -2.12 5.70
N ALA A 241 8.05 -2.16 6.95
CA ALA A 241 7.57 -0.96 7.62
C ALA A 241 8.68 0.07 7.87
N GLU A 242 9.92 -0.40 7.93
CA GLU A 242 11.13 0.36 8.16
C GLU A 242 11.62 1.08 6.90
N GLY A 243 11.05 0.78 5.73
CA GLY A 243 11.43 1.35 4.43
C GLY A 243 12.59 0.65 3.76
N GLU A 244 12.95 -0.53 4.24
CA GLU A 244 13.94 -1.39 3.64
C GLU A 244 13.27 -2.27 2.59
N THR A 245 13.97 -2.45 1.46
CA THR A 245 13.53 -3.29 0.35
C THR A 245 14.01 -4.72 0.55
N THR A 246 13.11 -5.69 0.40
CA THR A 246 13.44 -7.10 0.23
C THR A 246 13.06 -7.57 -1.17
N GLU A 247 13.97 -8.28 -1.83
CA GLU A 247 13.69 -8.87 -3.13
C GLU A 247 12.69 -10.02 -2.95
N VAL A 248 11.63 -10.01 -3.77
CA VAL A 248 10.60 -11.03 -3.80
C VAL A 248 10.63 -11.69 -5.17
N ILE A 249 10.63 -13.02 -5.19
CA ILE A 249 10.61 -13.84 -6.39
C ILE A 249 9.35 -14.69 -6.36
N GLU A 250 8.47 -14.50 -7.33
CA GLU A 250 7.20 -15.24 -7.43
C GLU A 250 7.01 -15.83 -8.82
N PRO A 251 6.39 -17.02 -8.94
CA PRO A 251 6.03 -17.57 -10.24
C PRO A 251 5.05 -16.63 -10.93
N LEU A 252 5.28 -16.35 -12.20
CA LEU A 252 4.36 -15.57 -13.01
C LEU A 252 3.15 -16.44 -13.36
N LYS A 253 1.95 -16.00 -12.94
CA LYS A 253 0.67 -16.70 -13.15
C LYS A 253 -0.40 -15.74 -13.62
N ASP A 254 -1.40 -16.28 -14.31
CA ASP A 254 -2.65 -15.62 -14.67
C ASP A 254 -2.50 -14.31 -15.46
N CYS A 255 -1.42 -14.13 -16.23
CA CYS A 255 -1.21 -12.95 -17.08
C CYS A 255 -1.24 -13.30 -18.58
N LEU A 256 -1.42 -12.28 -19.40
CA LEU A 256 -1.31 -12.36 -20.86
C LEU A 256 0.11 -12.74 -21.26
N ILE A 257 0.27 -13.91 -21.90
CA ILE A 257 1.56 -14.46 -22.35
C ILE A 257 1.79 -14.32 -23.87
N GLU A 258 1.01 -13.45 -24.51
CA GLU A 258 1.07 -13.18 -25.94
C GLU A 258 1.26 -11.68 -26.19
N ASP A 259 2.07 -11.34 -27.20
CA ASP A 259 2.18 -9.96 -27.67
C ASP A 259 0.82 -9.53 -28.28
N LYS A 260 0.39 -8.30 -28.01
CA LYS A 260 -0.82 -7.73 -28.61
C LYS A 260 -0.53 -6.42 -29.32
N THR A 261 -0.80 -6.40 -30.63
CA THR A 261 -0.75 -5.24 -31.53
C THR A 261 -2.00 -5.25 -32.42
N PRO A 262 -2.85 -4.20 -32.46
CA PRO A 262 -2.58 -2.82 -32.04
C PRO A 262 -2.58 -2.58 -30.52
N GLY A 263 -2.94 -3.57 -29.70
CA GLY A 263 -2.77 -3.49 -28.26
C GLY A 263 -3.92 -4.02 -27.42
N ILE A 264 -3.83 -3.76 -26.13
CA ILE A 264 -4.86 -4.00 -25.13
C ILE A 264 -5.58 -2.69 -24.82
N GLY A 265 -6.81 -2.79 -24.30
CA GLY A 265 -7.58 -1.66 -23.83
C GLY A 265 -6.92 -1.07 -22.58
N PHE A 266 -6.42 0.17 -22.65
CA PHE A 266 -5.79 0.85 -21.51
C PHE A 266 -6.70 0.84 -20.27
N ASN A 267 -7.96 1.25 -20.42
CA ASN A 267 -8.96 1.22 -19.34
C ASN A 267 -9.29 -0.21 -18.89
N SER A 268 -9.29 -1.16 -19.82
CA SER A 268 -9.50 -2.58 -19.48
C SER A 268 -8.36 -3.06 -18.58
N TRP A 269 -7.11 -2.70 -18.87
CA TRP A 269 -5.93 -3.14 -18.13
C TRP A 269 -5.91 -2.55 -16.73
N LEU A 270 -6.17 -1.24 -16.60
CA LEU A 270 -6.17 -0.60 -15.29
C LEU A 270 -7.22 -1.17 -14.33
N ASN A 271 -8.34 -1.67 -14.86
CA ASN A 271 -9.45 -2.24 -14.10
C ASN A 271 -9.39 -3.76 -13.95
N ASN A 272 -8.76 -4.48 -14.88
CA ASN A 272 -8.73 -5.94 -14.93
C ASN A 272 -7.29 -6.44 -15.16
N LYS A 273 -6.64 -6.88 -14.08
CA LYS A 273 -5.20 -7.17 -14.04
C LYS A 273 -4.85 -8.30 -13.08
N ALA A 274 -3.84 -9.10 -13.44
CA ALA A 274 -3.24 -10.16 -12.64
C ALA A 274 -2.64 -9.60 -11.35
N LYS A 275 -2.39 -10.46 -10.34
CA LYS A 275 -1.79 -10.08 -9.04
C LYS A 275 -0.69 -9.02 -9.15
N HIS A 276 0.31 -9.23 -10.01
CA HIS A 276 1.44 -8.31 -10.19
C HIS A 276 1.15 -7.01 -10.93
N GLY A 277 -0.08 -6.80 -11.42
CA GLY A 277 -0.49 -5.62 -12.20
C GLY A 277 -0.41 -5.80 -13.72
N LEU A 278 -0.02 -7.00 -14.19
CA LEU A 278 0.02 -7.32 -15.62
C LEU A 278 -1.39 -7.56 -16.19
N PRO A 279 -1.60 -7.40 -17.51
CA PRO A 279 -2.88 -7.71 -18.16
C PRO A 279 -3.25 -9.19 -18.00
N LEU A 280 -4.54 -9.51 -17.84
CA LEU A 280 -5.04 -10.89 -17.89
C LEU A 280 -5.18 -11.42 -19.32
N ASN A 281 -5.29 -12.74 -19.50
CA ASN A 281 -5.54 -13.36 -20.81
C ASN A 281 -6.85 -12.90 -21.48
N ASN A 282 -7.90 -12.62 -20.70
CA ASN A 282 -9.20 -12.15 -21.20
C ASN A 282 -9.29 -10.63 -21.40
N ILE A 283 -8.15 -9.94 -21.48
CA ILE A 283 -8.13 -8.48 -21.63
C ILE A 283 -8.70 -8.05 -22.98
N LYS A 284 -9.56 -7.03 -22.96
CA LYS A 284 -10.13 -6.44 -24.18
C LYS A 284 -9.02 -5.81 -25.02
N ASP A 285 -9.21 -5.83 -26.34
CA ASP A 285 -8.29 -5.18 -27.26
C ASP A 285 -8.39 -3.64 -27.18
N GLY A 286 -7.34 -2.97 -27.65
CA GLY A 286 -7.27 -1.51 -27.65
C GLY A 286 -5.97 -0.99 -28.25
N SER A 287 -5.53 0.19 -27.82
CA SER A 287 -4.41 0.93 -28.41
C SER A 287 -3.12 0.93 -27.59
N LEU A 288 -3.11 0.34 -26.38
CA LEU A 288 -1.90 0.18 -25.58
C LEU A 288 -1.16 -1.06 -26.09
N TRP A 289 -0.07 -0.88 -26.83
CA TRP A 289 0.71 -2.02 -27.29
C TRP A 289 1.26 -2.78 -26.09
N TYR A 290 1.20 -4.09 -26.16
CA TYR A 290 1.65 -4.96 -25.10
C TYR A 290 2.62 -5.98 -25.63
N TRP A 291 3.76 -6.09 -24.96
CA TRP A 291 4.69 -7.19 -25.17
C TRP A 291 4.83 -7.97 -23.87
N TYR A 292 4.64 -9.28 -23.94
CA TYR A 292 4.53 -10.13 -22.76
C TYR A 292 5.90 -10.34 -22.06
N PRO A 293 5.90 -10.79 -20.78
CA PRO A 293 7.12 -11.08 -20.02
C PRO A 293 8.04 -12.11 -20.67
N ARG A 294 9.34 -11.78 -20.78
CA ARG A 294 10.38 -12.71 -21.28
C ARG A 294 11.50 -12.88 -20.27
N ALA A 295 12.12 -14.04 -20.22
CA ALA A 295 13.25 -14.27 -19.31
C ALA A 295 14.40 -13.26 -19.53
N ASN A 296 15.07 -12.88 -18.44
CA ASN A 296 16.19 -11.94 -18.41
C ASN A 296 15.87 -10.52 -18.90
N SER A 297 14.61 -10.11 -18.74
CA SER A 297 14.15 -8.78 -19.15
C SER A 297 13.55 -8.00 -18.00
N VAL A 298 13.30 -6.72 -18.22
CA VAL A 298 12.69 -5.79 -17.26
C VAL A 298 11.52 -5.05 -17.90
N VAL A 299 10.70 -4.43 -17.06
CA VAL A 299 9.53 -3.65 -17.50
C VAL A 299 9.86 -2.17 -17.61
N TRP A 300 9.44 -1.56 -18.72
CA TRP A 300 9.22 -0.13 -18.78
C TRP A 300 7.86 0.20 -19.40
N PHE A 301 7.37 1.40 -19.11
CA PHE A 301 6.21 1.98 -19.77
C PHE A 301 6.67 3.12 -20.67
N ARG A 302 6.23 3.16 -21.92
CA ARG A 302 6.69 4.14 -22.93
C ARG A 302 5.52 4.79 -23.66
N ALA A 303 5.48 6.11 -23.72
CA ALA A 303 4.64 6.88 -24.64
C ALA A 303 5.52 7.58 -25.68
N GLY A 304 5.33 7.27 -26.96
CA GLY A 304 6.12 7.78 -28.08
C GLY A 304 5.29 8.56 -29.11
N SER A 305 5.88 8.84 -30.27
CA SER A 305 5.24 9.60 -31.36
C SER A 305 4.09 8.89 -32.07
N GLY A 306 3.94 7.57 -31.92
CA GLY A 306 2.87 6.81 -32.57
C GLY A 306 2.04 5.92 -31.65
N ARG A 307 2.50 5.65 -30.43
CA ARG A 307 1.86 4.67 -29.55
C ARG A 307 2.28 4.80 -28.09
N VAL A 308 1.45 4.24 -27.23
CA VAL A 308 1.78 3.93 -25.84
C VAL A 308 2.04 2.44 -25.74
N VAL A 309 2.99 2.06 -24.90
CA VAL A 309 3.46 0.69 -24.80
C VAL A 309 3.77 0.29 -23.36
N LEU A 310 3.28 -0.88 -22.96
CA LEU A 310 3.81 -1.64 -21.83
C LEU A 310 4.75 -2.74 -22.37
N LEU A 311 6.06 -2.57 -22.21
CA LEU A 311 7.05 -3.55 -22.66
C LEU A 311 7.53 -4.39 -21.49
N CYS A 312 7.31 -5.70 -21.54
CA CYS A 312 7.82 -6.65 -20.54
C CYS A 312 9.01 -7.49 -21.06
N PHE A 313 9.74 -6.96 -22.05
CA PHE A 313 10.92 -7.59 -22.63
C PHE A 313 12.12 -6.63 -22.75
N GLY A 314 12.12 -5.51 -22.02
CA GLY A 314 13.20 -4.52 -22.07
C GLY A 314 14.53 -5.11 -21.61
N ASN A 315 15.64 -4.75 -22.26
CA ASN A 315 16.96 -5.18 -21.82
C ASN A 315 17.37 -4.36 -20.59
N PRO A 316 17.73 -5.00 -19.45
CA PRO A 316 18.11 -4.27 -18.23
C PRO A 316 19.37 -3.39 -18.39
N GLY A 317 20.17 -3.61 -19.43
CA GLY A 317 21.32 -2.79 -19.79
C GLY A 317 21.00 -1.59 -20.66
N ASP A 318 19.77 -1.48 -21.20
CA ASP A 318 19.37 -0.34 -22.01
C ASP A 318 19.40 0.94 -21.17
N SER A 319 19.72 2.06 -21.82
CA SER A 319 19.66 3.38 -21.21
C SER A 319 19.30 4.41 -22.27
N GLY A 320 18.80 5.56 -21.85
CA GLY A 320 18.50 6.63 -22.80
C GLY A 320 18.12 7.94 -22.13
N SER A 321 18.28 9.03 -22.87
CA SER A 321 18.01 10.40 -22.39
C SER A 321 16.54 10.67 -22.11
N ARG A 322 15.64 9.80 -22.58
CA ARG A 322 14.18 9.90 -22.38
C ARG A 322 13.61 8.81 -21.48
N LEU A 323 14.46 7.91 -21.01
CA LEU A 323 14.15 6.83 -20.10
C LEU A 323 14.67 7.19 -18.72
N GLY A 324 13.76 7.24 -17.75
CA GLY A 324 14.09 7.54 -16.35
C GLY A 324 13.20 6.74 -15.41
N VAL A 325 12.95 7.26 -14.23
CA VAL A 325 12.10 6.63 -13.22
C VAL A 325 11.37 7.67 -12.39
N ARG A 326 10.09 7.47 -12.09
CA ARG A 326 9.44 8.18 -10.98
C ARG A 326 9.81 7.47 -9.70
N ARG A 327 10.54 8.18 -8.86
CA ARG A 327 10.99 7.68 -7.56
C ARG A 327 9.81 7.68 -6.59
N ALA A 328 9.76 6.66 -5.75
CA ALA A 328 8.80 6.54 -4.68
C ALA A 328 9.49 6.33 -3.34
N LYS A 329 8.85 6.75 -2.25
CA LYS A 329 9.29 6.51 -0.87
C LYS A 329 8.08 6.30 0.03
N ILE A 330 8.27 5.67 1.20
CA ILE A 330 7.18 5.48 2.17
C ILE A 330 6.72 6.86 2.67
N PHE A 331 5.42 7.08 2.69
CA PHE A 331 4.81 8.20 3.40
C PHE A 331 4.58 7.80 4.86
N ARG A 332 5.33 8.41 5.77
CA ARG A 332 5.06 8.30 7.20
C ARG A 332 4.36 9.58 7.65
N VAL A 333 3.10 9.44 8.05
CA VAL A 333 2.49 10.46 8.89
C VAL A 333 2.99 10.17 10.29
N ASP A 334 4.00 10.90 10.74
CA ASP A 334 4.40 10.83 12.14
C ASP A 334 3.21 11.31 12.98
N LEU A 335 2.66 10.41 13.81
CA LEU A 335 1.47 10.61 14.65
C LEU A 335 1.77 11.35 15.96
#